data_AF-A0A952VI23-F1
#
_entry.id   AF-A0A952VI23-F1
#
_cell.length_a   1.000
_cell.length_b   1.000
_cell.length_c   1.000
_cell.angle_alpha   90.00
_cell.angle_beta   90.00
_cell.angle_gamma   90.00
#
_symmetry.space_group_name_H-M   'P 1'
#
loop_
_entity.id
_entity.type
_entity.pdbx_description
1 polymer ?
#
loop_
_entity_poly.entity_id
_entity_poly.type
_entity_poly.pdbx_seq_one_letter_code
_entity_poly.pdbx_strand_id
1 'polypeptide(L)'
;VSTRLLALDGAGHAEWFADYAQWEAGQERKTTEERSIRVSEERSALGKPSKRKGLSYKEQKEWDQIETRILKAEERVATCQAAADDPSIMSSAVDLQERHAALHAAQQDVERLYARWAELDEKRAQAV
;
A
#
# COMPACT_ATOMS: atom_id res chain seq x y z
N VAL A 1 -4.91 -31.12 8.65
CA VAL A 1 -4.67 -29.67 8.46
C VAL A 1 -3.70 -29.25 9.54
N SER A 2 -2.53 -28.73 9.18
CA SER A 2 -1.46 -28.39 10.14
C SER A 2 -1.43 -26.88 10.37
N THR A 3 -1.54 -26.44 11.64
CA THR A 3 -1.88 -25.05 12.03
C THR A 3 -0.77 -24.36 12.84
N ARG A 4 0.50 -24.55 12.47
CA ARG A 4 1.62 -23.77 13.02
C ARG A 4 2.94 -24.05 12.30
N LEU A 5 3.76 -23.01 12.13
CA LEU A 5 5.10 -23.07 11.55
C LEU A 5 6.16 -22.94 12.66
N LEU A 6 7.16 -23.81 12.64
CA LEU A 6 8.35 -23.71 13.51
C LEU A 6 9.52 -23.21 12.66
N ALA A 7 10.08 -22.06 13.01
CA ALA A 7 11.31 -21.57 12.39
C ALA A 7 12.49 -21.77 13.35
N LEU A 8 13.56 -22.38 12.83
CA LEU A 8 14.81 -22.65 13.55
C LEU A 8 15.88 -21.72 12.98
N ASP A 9 16.53 -20.92 13.83
CA ASP A 9 17.49 -19.89 13.39
C ASP A 9 18.93 -20.39 13.19
N GLY A 10 19.17 -21.70 13.37
CA GLY A 10 20.48 -22.33 13.22
C GLY A 10 21.48 -22.03 14.34
N ALA A 11 21.16 -21.14 15.29
CA ALA A 11 21.97 -20.81 16.47
C ALA A 11 21.47 -21.49 17.76
N GLY A 12 20.54 -22.45 17.62
CA GLY A 12 19.95 -23.19 18.72
C GLY A 12 18.65 -22.58 19.27
N HIS A 13 18.11 -21.54 18.63
CA HIS A 13 16.83 -20.96 19.01
C HIS A 13 15.71 -21.37 18.03
N ALA A 14 14.55 -21.69 18.59
CA ALA A 14 13.39 -22.20 17.87
C ALA A 14 12.16 -21.36 18.26
N GLU A 15 11.58 -20.64 17.31
CA GLU A 15 10.41 -19.80 17.54
C GLU A 15 9.21 -20.26 16.71
N TRP A 16 8.06 -20.28 17.36
CA TRP A 16 6.79 -20.72 16.77
C TRP A 16 6.04 -19.53 16.19
N PHE A 17 5.71 -19.61 14.91
CA PHE A 17 4.97 -18.58 14.19
C PHE A 17 3.58 -19.11 13.77
N ALA A 18 2.57 -18.25 13.88
CA ALA A 18 1.20 -18.61 13.50
C ALA A 18 1.03 -18.62 11.97
N ASP A 19 1.80 -17.79 11.26
CA ASP A 19 1.68 -17.58 9.82
C ASP A 19 2.95 -16.94 9.23
N TYR A 20 3.12 -17.07 7.92
CA TYR A 20 4.35 -16.71 7.20
C TYR A 20 4.66 -15.20 7.23
N ALA A 21 3.62 -14.35 7.22
CA ALA A 21 3.78 -12.89 7.35
C ALA A 21 4.40 -12.49 8.71
N GLN A 22 4.14 -13.29 9.75
CA GLN A 22 4.72 -13.06 11.08
C GLN A 22 6.20 -13.44 11.16
N TRP A 23 6.64 -14.40 10.33
CA TRP A 23 8.06 -14.78 10.22
C TRP A 23 8.88 -13.71 9.48
N GLU A 24 8.36 -13.15 8.37
CA GLU A 24 9.03 -12.04 7.66
C GLU A 24 9.22 -10.81 8.56
N ALA A 25 8.17 -10.42 9.29
CA ALA A 25 8.23 -9.31 10.25
C ALA A 25 9.17 -9.56 11.44
N GLY A 26 9.54 -10.82 11.71
CA GLY A 26 10.52 -11.20 12.73
C GLY A 26 11.97 -11.02 12.26
N GLN A 27 12.25 -11.32 10.98
CA GLN A 27 13.57 -11.19 10.37
C GLN A 27 13.99 -9.71 10.21
N GLU A 28 13.05 -8.83 9.85
CA GLU A 28 13.32 -7.39 9.72
C GLU A 28 13.63 -6.71 11.06
N ARG A 29 13.08 -7.21 12.17
CA ARG A 29 13.36 -6.67 13.52
C ARG A 29 14.78 -6.98 13.98
N LYS A 30 15.28 -8.22 13.79
CA LYS A 30 16.64 -8.60 14.18
C LYS A 30 17.70 -7.78 13.42
N THR A 31 17.52 -7.53 12.12
CA THR A 31 18.47 -6.71 11.34
C THR A 31 18.37 -5.21 11.66
N THR A 32 17.19 -4.73 12.08
CA THR A 32 16.95 -3.32 12.41
C THR A 32 17.46 -2.97 13.81
N GLU A 33 17.38 -3.89 14.77
CA GLU A 33 17.81 -3.67 16.15
C GLU A 33 19.33 -3.39 16.24
N GLU A 34 20.17 -4.19 15.56
CA GLU A 34 21.63 -3.98 15.53
C GLU A 34 22.04 -2.67 14.83
N ARG A 35 21.24 -2.20 13.86
CA ARG A 35 21.47 -0.92 13.17
C ARG A 35 20.94 0.27 13.99
N SER A 36 19.90 0.06 14.79
CA SER A 36 19.25 1.07 15.64
C SER A 36 20.12 1.49 16.81
N ILE A 37 20.87 0.55 17.42
CA ILE A 37 21.77 0.85 18.55
C ILE A 37 22.88 1.83 18.13
N ARG A 38 23.49 1.63 16.95
CA ARG A 38 24.58 2.52 16.47
C ARG A 38 24.11 3.93 16.09
N VAL A 39 22.85 4.10 15.71
CA VAL A 39 22.30 5.42 15.29
C VAL A 39 21.66 6.17 16.46
N SER A 40 21.42 5.50 17.59
CA SER A 40 20.78 6.10 18.77
C SER A 40 21.70 7.00 19.60
N GLU A 41 23.03 6.85 19.50
CA GLU A 41 23.97 7.71 20.24
C GLU A 41 24.12 9.11 19.63
N GLU A 42 24.00 9.26 18.30
CA GLU A 42 24.16 10.56 17.63
C GLU A 42 22.89 11.44 17.62
N ARG A 43 21.70 10.88 17.87
CA ARG A 43 20.42 11.62 17.74
C ARG A 43 19.79 12.12 19.04
N SER A 44 20.46 11.97 20.18
CA SER A 44 19.97 12.46 21.48
C SER A 44 20.04 13.99 21.64
N ALA A 45 20.40 14.76 20.60
CA ALA A 45 20.52 16.23 20.69
C ALA A 45 19.34 17.05 20.14
N LEU A 46 18.32 16.45 19.50
CA LEU A 46 17.17 17.23 18.98
C LEU A 46 15.86 16.49 19.25
N GLY A 47 15.06 17.05 20.17
CA GLY A 47 13.83 16.47 20.68
C GLY A 47 12.86 16.01 19.59
N LYS A 48 12.36 14.78 19.71
CA LYS A 48 11.29 14.25 18.87
C LYS A 48 9.98 14.96 19.23
N PRO A 49 9.30 15.66 18.29
CA PRO A 49 7.93 16.08 18.51
C PRO A 49 7.05 14.82 18.62
N SER A 50 6.23 14.78 19.66
CA SER A 50 5.20 13.76 19.87
C SER A 50 4.44 13.54 18.55
N LYS A 51 4.36 12.27 18.10
CA LYS A 51 3.59 11.89 16.91
C LYS A 51 2.18 12.45 17.08
N ARG A 52 1.81 13.44 16.26
CA ARG A 52 0.46 14.00 16.26
C ARG A 52 -0.50 12.85 15.97
N LYS A 53 -1.39 12.55 16.93
CA LYS A 53 -2.49 11.61 16.74
C LYS A 53 -3.50 12.30 15.82
N GLY A 54 -3.76 11.73 14.64
CA GLY A 54 -4.73 12.28 13.67
C GLY A 54 -4.14 12.68 12.32
N LEU A 55 -5.05 12.83 11.36
CA LEU A 55 -4.73 13.36 10.04
C LEU A 55 -4.24 14.81 10.16
N SER A 56 -3.16 15.13 9.46
CA SER A 56 -2.72 16.51 9.26
C SER A 56 -3.75 17.28 8.42
N TYR A 57 -3.77 18.62 8.50
CA TYR A 57 -4.67 19.47 7.70
C TYR A 57 -4.61 19.16 6.19
N LYS A 58 -3.42 18.82 5.68
CA LYS A 58 -3.23 18.41 4.28
C LYS A 58 -3.88 17.06 3.96
N GLU A 59 -3.78 16.11 4.89
CA GLU A 59 -4.37 14.77 4.75
C GLU A 59 -5.89 14.82 4.90
N GLN A 60 -6.42 15.68 5.79
CA GLN A 60 -7.85 15.94 5.87
C GLN A 60 -8.38 16.49 4.54
N LYS A 61 -7.73 17.52 3.98
CA LYS A 61 -8.11 18.06 2.66
C LYS A 61 -8.02 17.02 1.55
N GLU A 62 -7.07 16.08 1.64
CA GLU A 62 -6.95 14.97 0.70
C GLU A 62 -8.11 14.00 0.85
N TRP A 63 -8.47 13.64 2.09
CA TRP A 63 -9.63 12.81 2.42
C TRP A 63 -10.92 13.39 1.85
N ASP A 64 -11.17 14.68 2.02
CA ASP A 64 -12.37 15.33 1.47
C ASP A 64 -12.43 15.31 -0.08
N GLN A 65 -11.28 15.19 -0.74
CA GLN A 65 -11.20 15.19 -2.21
C GLN A 65 -11.04 13.78 -2.82
N ILE A 66 -10.57 12.80 -2.05
CA ILE A 66 -10.19 11.49 -2.59
C ILE A 66 -11.39 10.73 -3.14
N GLU A 67 -12.56 10.85 -2.51
CA GLU A 67 -13.82 10.26 -3.00
C GLU A 67 -14.19 10.80 -4.39
N THR A 68 -14.14 12.13 -4.57
CA THR A 68 -14.40 12.74 -5.89
C THR A 68 -13.36 12.30 -6.93
N ARG A 69 -12.10 12.10 -6.52
CA ARG A 69 -11.03 11.62 -7.41
C ARG A 69 -11.24 10.17 -7.81
N ILE A 70 -11.70 9.31 -6.90
CA ILE A 70 -12.05 7.92 -7.16
C ILE A 70 -13.20 7.87 -8.18
N LEU A 71 -14.30 8.58 -7.94
CA LEU A 71 -15.45 8.61 -8.86
C LEU A 71 -15.03 9.02 -10.29
N LYS A 72 -14.18 10.04 -10.41
CA LYS A 72 -13.65 10.47 -11.73
C LYS A 72 -12.73 9.43 -12.37
N ALA A 73 -11.94 8.72 -11.57
CA ALA A 73 -11.07 7.67 -12.08
C ALA A 73 -11.90 6.45 -12.54
N GLU A 74 -12.95 6.09 -11.82
CA GLU A 74 -13.89 5.04 -12.20
C GLU A 74 -14.66 5.37 -13.48
N GLU A 75 -15.13 6.61 -13.64
CA GLU A 75 -15.75 7.08 -14.89
C GLU A 75 -14.80 6.97 -16.09
N ARG A 76 -13.51 7.27 -15.87
CA ARG A 76 -12.47 7.09 -16.89
C ARG A 76 -12.25 5.62 -17.22
N VAL A 77 -12.24 4.72 -16.24
CA VAL A 77 -12.19 3.27 -16.48
C VAL A 77 -13.38 2.84 -17.33
N ALA A 78 -14.59 3.26 -16.98
CA ALA A 78 -15.79 2.93 -17.75
C ALA A 78 -15.71 3.43 -19.20
N THR A 79 -15.21 4.65 -19.41
CA THR A 79 -15.00 5.22 -20.74
C THR A 79 -13.95 4.44 -21.54
N CYS A 80 -12.82 4.10 -20.91
CA CYS A 80 -11.77 3.29 -21.53
C CYS A 80 -12.27 1.87 -21.84
N GLN A 81 -13.09 1.28 -20.98
CA GLN A 81 -13.68 -0.05 -21.17
C GLN A 81 -14.62 -0.03 -22.38
N ALA A 82 -15.54 0.94 -22.45
CA ALA A 82 -16.44 1.08 -23.58
C ALA A 82 -15.68 1.27 -24.91
N ALA A 83 -14.56 2.00 -24.89
CA ALA A 83 -13.71 2.17 -26.06
C ALA A 83 -12.89 0.92 -26.42
N ALA A 84 -12.58 0.06 -25.45
CA ALA A 84 -11.87 -1.21 -25.66
C ALA A 84 -12.81 -2.33 -26.16
N ASP A 85 -14.09 -2.29 -25.76
CA ASP A 85 -15.14 -3.20 -26.24
C ASP A 85 -15.72 -2.81 -27.62
N ASP A 86 -15.24 -1.71 -28.23
CA ASP A 86 -15.71 -1.29 -29.55
C ASP A 86 -15.30 -2.31 -30.63
N PRO A 87 -16.24 -2.93 -31.35
CA PRO A 87 -15.91 -3.94 -32.36
C PRO A 87 -15.14 -3.38 -33.57
N SER A 88 -15.14 -2.06 -33.77
CA SER A 88 -14.44 -1.38 -34.88
C SER A 88 -12.92 -1.44 -34.73
N ILE A 89 -12.39 -1.55 -33.50
CA ILE A 89 -10.95 -1.64 -33.25
C ILE A 89 -10.43 -3.08 -33.30
N MET A 90 -11.31 -4.09 -33.31
CA MET A 90 -10.93 -5.52 -33.30
C MET A 90 -10.13 -5.95 -34.54
N SER A 91 -10.20 -5.17 -35.62
CA SER A 91 -9.46 -5.46 -36.85
C SER A 91 -7.99 -5.01 -36.80
N SER A 92 -7.60 -4.21 -35.80
CA SER A 92 -6.24 -3.71 -35.64
C SER A 92 -5.66 -4.10 -34.29
N ALA A 93 -4.68 -5.01 -34.31
CA ALA A 93 -4.01 -5.49 -33.11
C ALA A 93 -3.29 -4.37 -32.33
N VAL A 94 -2.80 -3.34 -33.04
CA VAL A 94 -2.11 -2.20 -32.42
C VAL A 94 -3.11 -1.33 -31.66
N ASP A 95 -4.22 -0.96 -32.31
CA ASP A 95 -5.28 -0.16 -31.66
C ASP A 95 -5.88 -0.89 -30.45
N LEU A 96 -6.09 -2.21 -30.57
CA LEU A 96 -6.58 -3.03 -29.46
C LEU A 96 -5.60 -3.01 -28.29
N GLN A 97 -4.31 -3.23 -28.54
CA GLN A 97 -3.29 -3.18 -27.49
C GLN A 97 -3.21 -1.81 -26.80
N GLU A 98 -3.25 -0.72 -27.56
CA GLU A 98 -3.22 0.63 -26.99
C GLU A 98 -4.44 0.92 -26.11
N ARG A 99 -5.63 0.47 -26.52
CA ARG A 99 -6.88 0.67 -25.77
C ARG A 99 -6.90 -0.15 -24.49
N HIS A 100 -6.46 -1.40 -24.53
CA HIS A 100 -6.30 -2.23 -23.34
C HIS A 100 -5.21 -1.70 -22.39
N ALA A 101 -4.10 -1.16 -22.92
CA ALA A 101 -3.08 -0.52 -22.10
C ALA A 101 -3.64 0.74 -21.39
N ALA A 102 -4.42 1.55 -22.09
CA ALA A 102 -5.09 2.72 -21.52
C ALA A 102 -6.12 2.34 -20.43
N LEU A 103 -6.90 1.28 -20.67
CA LEU A 103 -7.82 0.71 -19.68
C LEU A 103 -7.07 0.23 -18.43
N HIS A 104 -6.00 -0.53 -18.59
CA HIS A 104 -5.20 -1.02 -17.46
C HIS A 104 -4.59 0.14 -16.67
N ALA A 105 -4.06 1.16 -17.34
CA ALA A 105 -3.55 2.36 -16.67
C ALA A 105 -4.64 3.06 -15.86
N ALA A 106 -5.86 3.18 -16.40
CA ALA A 106 -6.99 3.78 -15.69
C ALA A 106 -7.40 2.93 -14.45
N GLN A 107 -7.37 1.60 -14.56
CA GLN A 107 -7.65 0.69 -13.44
C GLN A 107 -6.60 0.84 -12.33
N GLN A 108 -5.32 0.87 -12.68
CA GLN A 108 -4.22 1.09 -11.73
C GLN A 108 -4.33 2.44 -11.01
N ASP A 109 -4.83 3.47 -11.71
CA ASP A 109 -5.11 4.78 -11.12
C ASP A 109 -6.18 4.69 -10.03
N VAL A 110 -7.26 3.95 -10.27
CA VAL A 110 -8.33 3.68 -9.29
C VAL A 110 -7.77 2.91 -8.09
N GLU A 111 -7.04 1.82 -8.33
CA GLU A 111 -6.42 1.02 -7.27
C GLU A 111 -5.48 1.85 -6.39
N ARG A 112 -4.66 2.71 -6.99
CA ARG A 112 -3.77 3.63 -6.27
C ARG A 112 -4.55 4.62 -5.40
N LEU A 113 -5.66 5.15 -5.90
CA LEU A 113 -6.50 6.07 -5.14
C LEU A 113 -7.19 5.36 -3.96
N TYR A 114 -7.66 4.12 -4.15
CA TYR A 114 -8.21 3.31 -3.07
C TYR A 114 -7.18 2.92 -2.03
N ALA A 115 -5.96 2.52 -2.44
CA ALA A 115 -4.86 2.24 -1.52
C ALA A 115 -4.54 3.48 -0.67
N ARG A 116 -4.51 4.66 -1.29
CA ARG A 116 -4.30 5.92 -0.58
C ARG A 116 -5.44 6.27 0.37
N TRP A 117 -6.68 5.99 -0.02
CA TRP A 117 -7.84 6.16 0.86
C TRP A 117 -7.75 5.24 2.08
N ALA A 118 -7.37 3.97 1.89
CA ALA A 118 -7.19 3.01 2.98
C ALA A 118 -6.12 3.50 3.97
N GLU A 119 -4.96 3.99 3.51
CA GLU A 119 -3.93 4.56 4.38
C GLU A 119 -4.46 5.73 5.23
N LEU A 120 -5.27 6.61 4.64
CA LEU A 120 -5.87 7.74 5.34
C LEU A 120 -6.92 7.29 6.36
N ASP A 121 -7.71 6.27 6.03
CA ASP A 121 -8.70 5.68 6.93
C ASP A 121 -8.02 5.02 8.13
N GLU A 122 -6.96 4.23 7.91
CA GLU A 122 -6.17 3.62 8.99
C GLU A 122 -5.57 4.66 9.94
N LYS A 123 -5.02 5.75 9.40
CA LYS A 123 -4.49 6.86 10.20
C LYS A 123 -5.57 7.56 11.02
N ARG A 124 -6.78 7.66 10.46
CA ARG A 124 -7.94 8.22 11.15
C ARG A 124 -8.43 7.28 12.25
N ALA A 125 -8.47 5.97 11.98
CA ALA A 125 -8.87 4.94 12.95
C ALA A 125 -7.90 4.85 14.13
N GLN A 126 -6.59 4.99 13.90
CA GLN A 126 -5.56 5.02 14.97
C GLN A 126 -5.58 6.30 15.82
N ALA A 127 -6.28 7.34 15.36
CA ALA A 127 -6.37 8.61 16.06
C ALA A 127 -7.57 8.70 17.03
N VAL A 128 -8.53 7.78 16.90
CA VAL A 128 -9.68 7.59 17.80
C VAL A 128 -9.27 6.71 18.97
#